data_AF-M1CM43-F1
#
_entry.id   AF-M1CM43-F1
#
_cell.length_a   1.000
_cell.length_b   1.000
_cell.length_c   1.000
_cell.angle_alpha   90.00
_cell.angle_beta   90.00
_cell.angle_gamma   90.00
#
_symmetry.space_group_name_H-M   'P 1'
#
loop_
_entity.id
_entity.type
_entity.pdbx_description
1 polymer ?
#
loop_
_entity_poly.entity_id
_entity_poly.type
_entity_poly.pdbx_seq_one_letter_code
_entity_poly.pdbx_strand_id
1 'polypeptide(L)'
;MVYEANARLRDPVYGCAGSICQLQKQVSDLQAQLAKAQAEIVNMQCQQANFMALICMEMGQSTPQTISPPQQSLDNFPMNYLDDNIGSWETLWT
;
A
#
# COMPACT_ATOMS: atom_id res chain seq x y z
N MET A 1 -11.53 -27.51 -27.07
CA MET A 1 -11.77 -26.50 -28.13
C MET A 1 -13.19 -25.92 -28.17
N VAL A 2 -14.21 -26.51 -27.53
CA VAL A 2 -15.62 -26.04 -27.63
C VAL A 2 -15.82 -24.60 -27.12
N TYR A 3 -15.17 -24.22 -26.01
CA TYR A 3 -15.28 -22.87 -25.46
C TYR A 3 -14.73 -21.78 -26.41
N GLU A 4 -13.54 -21.98 -26.97
CA GLU A 4 -12.93 -21.03 -27.91
C GLU A 4 -13.77 -20.90 -29.19
N ALA A 5 -14.22 -22.04 -29.74
CA ALA A 5 -15.08 -22.04 -30.93
C ALA A 5 -16.39 -21.27 -30.69
N ASN A 6 -17.05 -21.51 -29.55
CA ASN A 6 -18.24 -20.78 -29.16
C ASN A 6 -17.97 -19.28 -28.91
N ALA A 7 -16.79 -18.92 -28.41
CA ALA A 7 -16.42 -17.53 -28.23
C ALA A 7 -16.25 -16.82 -29.57
N ARG A 8 -15.59 -17.46 -30.56
CA ARG A 8 -15.46 -16.92 -31.93
C ARG A 8 -16.78 -16.80 -32.67
N LEU A 9 -17.77 -17.66 -32.38
CA LEU A 9 -19.12 -17.50 -32.93
C LEU A 9 -19.83 -16.24 -32.42
N ARG A 10 -19.60 -15.85 -31.16
CA ARG A 10 -20.20 -14.65 -30.57
C ARG A 10 -19.42 -13.38 -30.86
N ASP A 11 -18.09 -13.48 -30.91
CA ASP A 11 -17.17 -12.41 -31.24
C ASP A 11 -16.15 -12.94 -32.27
N PRO A 12 -16.40 -12.74 -33.58
CA PRO A 12 -15.55 -13.30 -34.64
C PRO A 12 -14.17 -12.66 -34.74
N VAL A 13 -13.97 -11.47 -34.15
CA VAL A 13 -12.69 -10.78 -34.20
C VAL A 13 -11.83 -11.16 -33.00
N TYR A 14 -12.37 -11.06 -31.78
CA TYR A 14 -11.58 -11.21 -30.56
C TYR A 14 -11.89 -12.46 -29.75
N GLY A 15 -13.05 -13.10 -29.94
CA GLY A 15 -13.41 -14.37 -29.29
C GLY A 15 -13.07 -14.41 -27.78
N CYS A 16 -12.30 -15.42 -27.36
CA CYS A 16 -11.84 -15.52 -25.97
C CYS A 16 -10.72 -14.53 -25.61
N ALA A 17 -9.95 -14.03 -26.59
CA ALA A 17 -8.92 -13.03 -26.35
C ALA A 17 -9.53 -11.71 -25.87
N GLY A 18 -10.72 -11.34 -26.37
CA GLY A 18 -11.47 -10.17 -25.88
C GLY A 18 -11.81 -10.29 -24.39
N SER A 19 -12.26 -11.46 -23.94
CA SER A 19 -12.51 -11.73 -22.52
C SER A 19 -11.24 -11.66 -21.68
N ILE A 20 -10.13 -12.23 -22.18
CA ILE A 20 -8.83 -12.17 -21.50
C ILE A 20 -8.37 -10.72 -21.33
N CYS A 21 -8.45 -9.91 -22.39
CA CYS A 21 -8.06 -8.51 -22.34
C CYS A 21 -8.91 -7.70 -21.35
N GLN A 22 -10.22 -7.97 -21.27
CA GLN A 22 -11.08 -7.33 -20.28
C GLN A 22 -10.70 -7.71 -18.85
N LEU A 23 -10.42 -8.99 -18.60
CA LEU A 23 -9.96 -9.45 -17.28
C LEU A 23 -8.61 -8.82 -16.91
N GLN A 24 -7.66 -8.76 -17.84
CA GLN A 24 -6.38 -8.09 -17.63
C GLN A 24 -6.56 -6.62 -17.27
N LYS A 25 -7.47 -5.91 -17.95
CA LYS A 25 -7.81 -4.53 -17.60
C LYS A 25 -8.39 -4.42 -16.20
N GLN A 26 -9.35 -5.28 -15.84
CA GLN A 26 -9.96 -5.26 -14.51
C GLN A 26 -8.94 -5.51 -13.40
N VAL A 27 -7.99 -6.45 -13.62
CA VAL A 27 -6.89 -6.69 -12.68
C VAL A 27 -6.04 -5.44 -12.52
N SER A 28 -5.66 -4.79 -13.61
CA SER A 28 -4.87 -3.56 -13.58
C SER A 28 -5.59 -2.41 -12.86
N ASP A 29 -6.89 -2.23 -13.12
CA ASP A 29 -7.72 -1.21 -12.47
C ASP A 29 -7.82 -1.47 -10.95
N LEU A 30 -7.94 -2.73 -10.54
CA LEU A 30 -7.96 -3.12 -9.12
C LEU A 30 -6.59 -2.91 -8.44
N GLN A 31 -5.49 -3.26 -9.10
CA GLN A 31 -4.14 -2.99 -8.61
C GLN A 31 -3.91 -1.50 -8.40
N ALA A 32 -4.34 -0.65 -9.34
CA ALA A 32 -4.24 0.80 -9.21
C ALA A 32 -5.07 1.33 -8.02
N GLN A 33 -6.28 0.80 -7.80
CA GLN A 33 -7.10 1.16 -6.64
C GLN A 33 -6.45 0.74 -5.32
N LEU A 34 -5.85 -0.44 -5.26
CA LEU A 34 -5.14 -0.93 -4.10
C LEU A 34 -3.94 -0.02 -3.77
N ALA A 35 -3.12 0.30 -4.78
CA ALA A 35 -1.97 1.19 -4.62
C ALA A 35 -2.38 2.58 -4.11
N LYS A 36 -3.49 3.11 -4.64
CA LYS A 36 -4.06 4.38 -4.18
C LYS A 36 -4.47 4.31 -2.70
N ALA A 37 -5.23 3.28 -2.30
CA ALA A 37 -5.67 3.13 -0.92
C ALA A 37 -4.49 2.98 0.05
N GLN A 38 -3.45 2.25 -0.35
CA GLN A 38 -2.22 2.12 0.44
C GLN A 38 -1.50 3.47 0.61
N ALA A 39 -1.38 4.26 -0.46
CA ALA A 39 -0.79 5.60 -0.40
C ALA A 39 -1.59 6.54 0.52
N GLU A 40 -2.93 6.44 0.52
CA GLU A 40 -3.79 7.21 1.42
C GLU A 40 -3.55 6.85 2.89
N ILE A 41 -3.40 5.57 3.22
CA ILE A 41 -3.09 5.11 4.58
C ILE A 41 -1.76 5.69 5.07
N VAL A 42 -0.70 5.58 4.27
CA VAL A 42 0.63 6.10 4.61
C VAL A 42 0.59 7.63 4.77
N ASN A 43 -0.14 8.32 3.89
CA ASN A 43 -0.31 9.76 3.98
C ASN A 43 -1.01 10.17 5.31
N MET A 44 -2.07 9.46 5.71
CA MET A 44 -2.74 9.72 6.99
C MET A 44 -1.83 9.45 8.19
N GLN A 45 -1.06 8.36 8.16
CA GLN A 45 -0.08 8.05 9.22
C GLN A 45 1.01 9.12 9.32
N CYS A 46 1.53 9.59 8.17
CA CYS A 46 2.51 10.66 8.12
C CYS A 46 1.94 11.97 8.70
N GLN A 47 0.71 12.33 8.33
CA GLN A 47 0.03 13.51 8.88
C GLN A 47 -0.19 13.39 10.39
N GLN A 48 -0.59 12.22 10.88
CA GLN A 48 -0.72 11.96 12.32
C GLN A 48 0.61 12.12 13.05
N ALA A 49 1.69 11.55 12.52
CA ALA A 49 3.02 11.67 13.10
C ALA A 49 3.51 13.13 13.13
N ASN A 50 3.28 13.88 12.05
CA ASN A 50 3.61 15.31 11.96
C ASN A 50 2.85 16.12 13.02
N PHE A 51 1.55 15.85 13.20
CA PHE A 51 0.75 16.52 14.22
C PHE A 51 1.24 16.21 15.64
N MET A 52 1.54 14.95 15.92
CA MET A 52 2.11 14.53 17.21
C MET A 52 3.46 15.22 17.47
N ALA A 53 4.33 15.33 16.46
CA ALA A 53 5.60 16.03 16.57
C ALA A 53 5.42 17.52 16.92
N LEU A 54 4.44 18.20 16.29
CA LEU A 54 4.11 19.59 16.61
C LEU A 54 3.68 19.76 18.07
N ILE A 55 2.78 18.89 18.56
CA ILE A 55 2.33 18.93 19.97
C ILE A 55 3.49 18.71 20.93
N CYS A 56 4.33 17.70 20.66
CA CYS A 56 5.49 17.39 21.51
C CYS A 56 6.49 18.55 21.54
N MET A 57 6.66 19.26 20.42
CA MET A 57 7.56 20.41 20.34
C MET A 57 7.02 21.64 21.10
N GLU A 58 5.69 21.82 21.14
CA GLU A 58 5.03 22.92 21.87
C GLU A 58 5.07 22.71 23.40
N MET A 59 4.93 21.47 23.87
CA MET A 59 5.07 21.14 25.31
C MET A 59 6.51 21.25 25.85
N GLY A 60 7.52 21.41 24.99
CA GLY A 60 8.94 21.54 25.37
C GLY A 60 9.41 22.96 25.73
N GLN A 61 8.59 24.01 25.54
CA GLN A 61 9.02 25.40 25.71
C GLN A 61 8.84 26.01 27.11
N SER A 62 8.23 25.30 28.07
CA SER A 62 8.20 25.75 29.47
C SER A 62 9.31 25.09 30.30
N THR A 63 10.51 25.67 30.32
CA THR A 63 11.52 25.39 31.36
C THR A 63 11.76 26.63 32.23
N PRO A 64 11.80 26.45 33.56
CA PRO A 64 13.04 26.71 34.26
C PRO A 64 13.63 25.41 34.82
N GLN A 65 14.96 25.40 34.86
CA GLN A 65 15.89 24.29 35.12
C GLN A 65 15.64 23.51 36.43
N THR A 66 16.05 22.23 36.49
CA THR A 66 16.88 21.61 37.57
C THR A 66 17.25 20.12 37.25
N ILE A 67 18.56 19.87 37.00
CA ILE A 67 19.45 18.73 37.38
C ILE A 67 19.03 17.24 37.11
N SER A 68 19.66 16.64 36.07
CA SER A 68 20.29 15.27 35.90
C SER A 68 19.59 13.90 36.24
N PRO A 69 20.00 12.77 35.59
CA PRO A 69 19.13 11.63 35.19
C PRO A 69 19.31 10.30 35.99
N PRO A 70 18.50 9.25 35.70
CA PRO A 70 19.10 8.05 35.10
C PRO A 70 18.29 7.44 33.93
N GLN A 71 19.04 6.81 33.03
CA GLN A 71 18.61 6.14 31.80
C GLN A 71 17.65 4.96 32.06
N GLN A 72 16.56 4.87 31.28
CA GLN A 72 15.91 3.59 31.02
C GLN A 72 15.64 3.47 29.52
N SER A 73 16.40 2.57 28.90
CA SER A 73 16.28 2.14 27.52
C SER A 73 14.93 1.45 27.31
N LEU A 74 14.10 2.02 26.44
CA LEU A 74 13.13 1.24 25.68
C LEU A 74 13.42 1.51 24.21
N ASP A 75 14.61 1.09 23.79
CA ASP A 75 14.99 1.06 22.40
C ASP A 75 14.16 -0.01 21.67
N ASN A 76 13.69 0.37 20.50
CA ASN A 76 13.18 -0.46 19.41
C ASN A 76 11.83 -1.14 19.61
N PHE A 77 10.76 -0.39 19.35
CA PHE A 77 9.63 -0.98 18.62
C PHE A 77 10.01 -1.05 17.13
N PRO A 78 10.11 -2.25 16.53
CA PRO A 78 10.20 -2.34 15.08
C PRO A 78 8.80 -2.10 14.52
N MET A 79 8.53 -0.87 14.07
CA MET A 79 7.46 -0.59 13.11
C MET A 79 7.95 -0.97 11.70
N ASN A 80 8.35 -2.22 11.54
CA ASN A 80 8.72 -2.81 10.25
C ASN A 80 8.07 -4.19 10.21
N TYR A 81 6.78 -4.21 9.88
CA TYR A 81 6.06 -5.44 9.55
C TYR A 81 5.04 -5.17 8.45
N LEU A 82 5.46 -4.46 7.40
CA LEU A 82 4.75 -4.41 6.11
C LEU A 82 5.78 -4.39 4.96
N ASP A 83 6.72 -5.32 5.02
CA ASP A 83 7.68 -5.68 3.96
C ASP A 83 7.81 -7.21 4.18
N ASP A 84 7.54 -8.15 3.29
CA ASP A 84 7.70 -8.22 1.85
C ASP A 84 6.82 -9.38 1.34
N ASN A 85 5.56 -9.14 0.92
CA ASN A 85 4.86 -10.22 0.19
C ASN A 85 3.77 -9.79 -0.77
N ILE A 86 3.80 -8.56 -1.29
CA ILE A 86 2.81 -8.11 -2.28
C ILE A 86 3.39 -7.97 -3.69
N GLY A 87 4.71 -7.95 -3.86
CA GLY A 87 5.37 -7.95 -5.17
C GLY A 87 5.60 -9.33 -5.80
N SER A 88 5.40 -10.43 -5.03
CA SER A 88 5.71 -11.80 -5.49
C SER A 88 4.79 -12.27 -6.63
N TRP A 89 3.55 -11.79 -6.68
CA TRP A 89 2.57 -12.18 -7.71
C TRP A 89 2.74 -11.43 -9.03
N GLU A 90 3.51 -10.33 -9.07
CA GLU A 90 3.76 -9.55 -10.29
C GLU A 90 4.89 -10.18 -11.14
N THR A 91 5.81 -10.92 -10.50
CA THR A 91 6.94 -11.59 -11.17
C THR A 91 6.54 -12.87 -11.90
N LEU A 92 5.33 -13.40 -11.69
CA LEU A 92 4.92 -14.68 -12.25
C LEU A 92 4.43 -14.62 -13.71
N TRP A 93 4.29 -13.43 -14.29
CA TRP A 93 3.72 -13.25 -15.63
C TRP A 93 4.38 -12.12 -16.46
N THR A 94 5.61 -11.72 -16.12
CA THR A 94 6.52 -10.99 -17.03
C THR A 94 7.30 -11.95 -17.91
#